data_AF-A0A2M7PK95-F1
#
_entry.id   AF-A0A2M7PK95-F1
#
_cell.length_a   1.000
_cell.length_b   1.000
_cell.length_c   1.000
_cell.angle_alpha   90.00
_cell.angle_beta   90.00
_cell.angle_gamma   90.00
#
_symmetry.space_group_name_H-M   'P 1'
#
loop_
_entity.id
_entity.type
_entity.pdbx_description
1 polymer ?
#
loop_
_entity_poly.entity_id
_entity_poly.type
_entity_poly.pdbx_seq_one_letter_code
_entity_poly.pdbx_strand_id
1 'polypeptide(L)'
;MKSQVVIINGVSKGFSMTGWRIGYLAAPQFIADACTKLQGQFTSGAGSISQMAAAAAVSADPNQIPELKIMVAAFKERRDLLVRMMQ
;
A
#
# COMPACT_ATOMS: atom_id res chain seq x y z
N MET A 1 -18.70 2.00 -14.36
CA MET A 1 -17.67 1.24 -13.62
C MET A 1 -16.88 2.12 -12.64
N LYS A 2 -16.23 3.22 -13.06
CA LYS A 2 -15.46 4.10 -12.14
C LYS A 2 -16.23 4.60 -10.90
N SER A 3 -17.54 4.81 -11.02
CA SER A 3 -18.42 5.25 -9.92
C SER A 3 -18.81 4.17 -8.90
N GLN A 4 -18.39 2.92 -9.12
CA GLN A 4 -18.79 1.76 -8.30
C GLN A 4 -17.58 0.98 -7.76
N VAL A 5 -16.37 1.50 -7.95
CA VAL A 5 -15.13 0.84 -7.52
C VAL A 5 -14.45 1.69 -6.47
N VAL A 6 -14.06 1.06 -5.36
CA VAL A 6 -13.20 1.63 -4.34
C VAL A 6 -11.89 0.85 -4.36
N ILE A 7 -10.77 1.56 -4.52
CA ILE A 7 -9.42 1.00 -4.49
C ILE A 7 -8.87 1.25 -3.10
N ILE A 8 -8.38 0.19 -2.45
CA ILE A 8 -7.68 0.27 -1.16
C ILE A 8 -6.26 -0.20 -1.40
N ASN A 9 -5.27 0.61 -1.02
CA ASN A 9 -3.87 0.27 -1.21
C ASN A 9 -2.99 0.92 -0.13
N GLY A 10 -1.71 0.59 -0.12
CA GLY A 10 -0.75 1.15 0.83
C GLY A 10 0.67 0.63 0.57
N VAL A 11 1.59 1.05 1.43
CA VAL A 11 3.04 0.80 1.24
C VAL A 11 3.58 -0.34 2.12
N SER A 12 2.74 -0.97 2.94
CA SER A 12 3.18 -1.97 3.91
C SER A 12 3.85 -3.20 3.30
N LYS A 13 3.40 -3.64 2.11
CA LYS A 13 3.94 -4.83 1.43
C LYS A 13 4.79 -4.47 0.22
N GLY A 14 4.35 -3.48 -0.56
CA GLY A 14 5.09 -2.99 -1.72
C GLY A 14 6.43 -2.37 -1.36
N PHE A 15 6.57 -1.77 -0.18
CA PHE A 15 7.79 -1.05 0.24
C PHE A 15 8.32 -1.50 1.62
N SER A 16 7.90 -2.67 2.11
CA SER A 16 8.32 -3.19 3.44
C SER A 16 8.01 -2.25 4.63
N MET A 17 6.99 -1.40 4.52
CA MET A 17 6.64 -0.40 5.54
C MET A 17 5.52 -0.87 6.51
N THR A 18 5.63 -2.07 7.08
CA THR A 18 4.56 -2.65 7.93
C THR A 18 4.28 -1.83 9.20
N GLY A 19 5.34 -1.38 9.89
CA GLY A 19 5.27 -0.59 11.12
C GLY A 19 4.88 0.87 10.93
N TRP A 20 4.82 1.38 9.70
CA TRP A 20 4.60 2.80 9.42
C TRP A 20 3.12 3.20 9.46
N ARG A 21 2.21 2.22 9.43
CA ARG A 21 0.76 2.41 9.64
C ARG A 21 0.14 3.45 8.69
N ILE A 22 0.44 3.34 7.40
CA ILE A 22 -0.07 4.25 6.36
C ILE A 22 -0.64 3.48 5.17
N GLY A 23 -1.83 3.90 4.73
CA GLY A 23 -2.57 3.38 3.59
C GLY A 23 -3.49 4.46 3.04
N TYR A 24 -4.08 4.22 1.88
CA TYR A 24 -4.94 5.17 1.19
C TYR A 24 -6.08 4.46 0.46
N LEU A 25 -7.13 5.22 0.18
CA LEU A 25 -8.24 4.79 -0.65
C LEU A 25 -8.42 5.76 -1.82
N ALA A 26 -8.81 5.24 -2.98
CA ALA A 26 -9.29 6.02 -4.10
C ALA A 26 -10.71 5.55 -4.42
N ALA A 27 -11.67 6.46 -4.32
CA ALA A 27 -13.09 6.17 -4.41
C ALA A 27 -13.84 7.31 -5.14
N PRO A 28 -15.09 7.09 -5.58
CA PRO A 28 -15.97 8.18 -6.00
C PRO A 28 -16.07 9.25 -4.90
N GLN A 29 -16.13 10.52 -5.30
CA GLN A 29 -16.02 11.65 -4.37
C GLN A 29 -16.97 11.55 -3.18
N PHE A 30 -18.24 11.18 -3.41
CA PHE A 30 -19.23 11.05 -2.32
C PHE A 30 -18.85 10.01 -1.26
N ILE A 31 -18.15 8.94 -1.65
CA ILE A 31 -17.64 7.92 -0.72
C ILE A 31 -16.39 8.43 -0.02
N ALA A 32 -15.46 9.06 -0.75
CA ALA A 32 -14.23 9.60 -0.18
C ALA A 32 -14.53 10.69 0.89
N ASP A 33 -15.50 11.56 0.64
CA ASP A 33 -15.93 12.60 1.57
C ASP A 33 -16.58 11.98 2.82
N ALA A 34 -17.44 10.97 2.64
CA ALA A 34 -18.05 10.25 3.75
C ALA A 34 -17.00 9.54 4.62
N CYS A 35 -16.01 8.89 4.01
CA CYS A 35 -14.89 8.28 4.72
C CYS A 35 -14.04 9.31 5.45
N THR A 36 -13.76 10.47 4.86
CA THR A 36 -13.01 11.57 5.50
C THR A 36 -13.76 12.08 6.73
N LYS A 37 -15.08 12.27 6.62
CA LYS A 37 -15.94 12.68 7.73
C LYS A 37 -15.90 11.66 8.87
N LEU A 38 -16.01 10.37 8.54
CA LEU A 38 -15.95 9.28 9.53
C LEU A 38 -14.57 9.21 10.20
N GLN A 39 -13.50 9.30 9.41
CA GLN A 39 -12.13 9.27 9.91
C GLN A 39 -11.89 10.38 10.93
N GLY A 40 -12.34 11.61 10.64
CA GLY A 40 -12.17 12.76 11.54
C GLY A 40 -12.85 12.62 12.92
N GLN A 41 -13.77 11.66 13.10
CA GLN A 41 -14.39 11.35 14.39
C GLN A 41 -13.76 10.16 15.11
N PHE A 42 -12.94 9.36 14.42
CA PHE A 42 -12.34 8.13 14.96
C PHE A 42 -10.84 8.26 15.20
N THR A 43 -10.14 9.04 14.38
CA THR A 43 -8.69 9.25 14.44
C THR A 43 -8.29 10.58 13.79
N SER A 44 -7.25 11.23 14.32
CA SER A 44 -6.69 12.46 13.73
C SER A 44 -5.91 12.21 12.43
N GLY A 45 -5.93 10.98 11.89
CA GLY A 45 -5.23 10.59 10.66
C GLY A 45 -3.89 9.90 10.93
N ALA A 46 -3.24 9.44 9.86
CA ALA A 46 -1.94 8.77 9.95
C ALA A 46 -0.82 9.75 10.32
N GLY A 47 0.24 9.26 10.97
CA GLY A 47 1.35 10.10 11.42
C GLY A 47 2.06 10.84 10.28
N SER A 48 2.42 12.10 10.50
CA SER A 48 3.03 12.98 9.48
C SER A 48 4.32 12.42 8.88
N ILE A 49 5.18 11.79 9.70
CA ILE A 49 6.41 11.12 9.24
C ILE A 49 6.07 10.00 8.24
N SER A 50 5.05 9.20 8.54
CA SER A 50 4.59 8.13 7.66
C SER A 50 3.97 8.65 6.38
N GLN A 51 3.30 9.79 6.42
CA GLN A 51 2.76 10.45 5.22
C GLN A 51 3.89 10.87 4.28
N MET A 52 4.94 11.52 4.80
CA MET A 52 6.09 11.94 3.99
C MET A 52 6.86 10.75 3.39
N ALA A 53 7.07 9.70 4.18
CA ALA A 53 7.71 8.48 3.69
C ALA A 53 6.86 7.77 2.62
N ALA A 54 5.54 7.69 2.81
CA ALA A 54 4.64 7.12 1.82
C ALA A 54 4.57 7.97 0.54
N ALA A 55 4.64 9.30 0.63
CA ALA A 55 4.68 10.17 -0.53
C ALA A 55 5.92 9.90 -1.39
N ALA A 56 7.10 9.75 -0.75
CA ALA A 56 8.33 9.37 -1.44
C ALA A 56 8.21 7.97 -2.09
N ALA A 57 7.69 6.99 -1.36
CA ALA A 57 7.51 5.63 -1.87
C ALA A 57 6.56 5.57 -3.08
N VAL A 58 5.39 6.20 -3.00
CA VAL A 58 4.37 6.16 -4.06
C VAL A 58 4.78 6.97 -5.29
N SER A 59 5.60 8.01 -5.12
CA SER A 59 6.08 8.85 -6.24
C SER A 59 7.28 8.26 -6.97
N ALA A 60 7.96 7.26 -6.40
CA ALA A 60 9.11 6.63 -7.01
C ALA A 60 8.69 5.63 -8.11
N ASP A 61 9.43 5.57 -9.22
CA ASP A 61 9.23 4.54 -10.25
C ASP A 61 9.71 3.18 -9.70
N PRO A 62 8.81 2.19 -9.52
CA PRO A 62 9.19 0.89 -8.98
C PRO A 62 10.27 0.17 -9.80
N ASN A 63 10.38 0.47 -11.10
CA ASN A 63 11.39 -0.13 -11.98
C ASN A 63 12.80 0.42 -11.73
N GLN A 64 12.90 1.59 -11.11
CA GLN A 64 14.16 2.26 -10.81
C GLN A 64 14.64 2.00 -9.37
N ILE A 65 13.91 1.19 -8.59
CA ILE A 65 14.28 0.83 -7.22
C ILE A 65 14.81 -0.61 -7.20
N PRO A 66 16.14 -0.83 -7.12
CA PRO A 66 16.73 -2.17 -7.14
C PRO A 66 16.23 -3.07 -6.01
N GLU A 67 15.98 -2.51 -4.83
CA GLU A 67 15.54 -3.22 -3.63
C GLU A 67 14.17 -3.89 -3.84
N LEU A 68 13.27 -3.26 -4.61
CA LEU A 68 11.98 -3.84 -4.94
C LEU A 68 12.12 -5.08 -5.83
N LYS A 69 13.04 -5.03 -6.81
CA LYS A 69 13.31 -6.19 -7.69
C LYS A 69 13.88 -7.37 -6.90
N ILE A 70 14.81 -7.09 -5.98
CA ILE A 70 15.38 -8.10 -5.07
C ILE A 70 14.27 -8.72 -4.21
N MET A 71 13.40 -7.90 -3.64
CA MET A 71 12.29 -8.37 -2.80
C MET A 71 11.33 -9.28 -3.57
N VAL A 72 10.93 -8.88 -4.79
CA VAL A 72 10.04 -9.69 -5.63
C VAL A 72 10.70 -11.02 -6.03
N ALA A 73 11.99 -11.00 -6.40
CA ALA A 73 12.73 -12.21 -6.74
C ALA A 73 12.81 -13.18 -5.55
N ALA A 74 13.11 -12.67 -4.35
CA ALA A 74 13.14 -13.48 -3.12
C ALA A 74 11.77 -14.09 -2.77
N PHE A 75 10.67 -13.34 -2.95
CA PHE A 75 9.33 -13.90 -2.75
C PHE A 75 8.96 -14.96 -3.79
N LYS A 76 9.39 -14.78 -5.04
CA LYS A 76 9.18 -15.77 -6.10
C LYS A 76 9.91 -17.08 -5.79
N GLU A 77 11.18 -17.00 -5.40
CA GLU A 77 11.97 -18.18 -5.02
C GLU A 77 11.34 -18.96 -3.86
N ARG A 78 10.95 -18.24 -2.79
CA ARG A 78 10.28 -18.85 -1.63
C ARG A 78 8.95 -19.51 -2.00
N ARG A 79 8.17 -18.87 -2.87
CA ARG A 79 6.92 -19.45 -3.39
C ARG A 79 7.20 -20.72 -4.17
N ASP A 80 8.17 -20.71 -5.08
CA ASP A 80 8.48 -21.85 -5.95
C ASP A 80 9.00 -23.05 -5.13
N LEU A 81 9.76 -22.78 -4.06
CA LEU A 81 10.15 -23.80 -3.08
C LEU A 81 8.93 -24.43 -2.41
N LEU A 82 8.02 -23.63 -1.85
CA LEU A 82 6.83 -24.11 -1.16
C LEU A 82 5.92 -24.93 -2.08
N VAL A 83 5.72 -24.48 -3.32
CA VAL A 83 4.90 -25.22 -4.30
C VAL A 83 5.51 -26.58 -4.61
N ARG A 84 6.85 -26.67 -4.79
CA ARG A 84 7.53 -27.95 -5.01
C ARG A 84 7.42 -28.91 -3.83
N MET A 85 7.39 -28.40 -2.60
CA MET A 85 7.25 -29.23 -1.39
C MET A 85 5.83 -29.77 -1.18
N MET A 86 4.83 -29.16 -1.83
CA MET A 86 3.43 -29.55 -1.72
C MET A 86 2.95 -30.46 -2.86
N GLN A 87 3.80 -30.73 -3.86
CA GLN A 87 3.56 -31.65 -4.96
C GLN A 87 4.27 -32.99 -4.69
#